data_AF-A0AAV5I2N5-F1
#
_entry.id   AF-A0AAV5I2N5-F1
#
_cell.length_a   1.000
_cell.length_b   1.000
_cell.length_c   1.000
_cell.angle_alpha   90.00
_cell.angle_beta   90.00
_cell.angle_gamma   90.00
#
_symmetry.space_group_name_H-M   'P 1'
#
loop_
_entity.id
_entity.type
_entity.pdbx_description
1 polymer ?
#
loop_
_entity_poly.entity_id
_entity_poly.type
_entity_poly.pdbx_seq_one_letter_code
_entity_poly.pdbx_strand_id
1 'polypeptide(L)'
;MGIGELPCLSKRDPEAWHVQVFRSIDSNSVSGFPNDPREATKMNLVCGKNILIDMSVHTAYVHAIRSAQRFIYIENQYFLGSSYNWDSHKDLGEELNL
;
A
#
# COMPACT_ATOMS: atom_id res chain seq x y z
N MET A 1 18.56 -12.18 -23.63
CA MET A 1 17.42 -13.09 -23.84
C MET A 1 16.18 -12.23 -24.07
N GLY A 2 15.50 -12.48 -25.19
CA GLY A 2 14.71 -11.48 -25.90
C GLY A 2 13.39 -11.10 -25.24
N ILE A 3 13.15 -9.80 -25.19
CA ILE A 3 11.82 -9.23 -25.31
C ILE A 3 11.38 -9.46 -26.76
N GLY A 4 10.94 -10.69 -27.06
CA GLY A 4 10.20 -10.96 -28.30
C GLY A 4 8.92 -10.13 -28.28
N GLU A 5 8.54 -9.59 -29.43
CA GLU A 5 7.34 -8.78 -29.62
C GLU A 5 6.14 -9.41 -28.89
N LEU A 6 5.72 -8.78 -27.80
CA LEU A 6 4.47 -9.14 -27.15
C LEU A 6 3.36 -8.81 -28.15
N PRO A 7 2.44 -9.75 -28.44
CA PRO A 7 1.32 -9.47 -29.33
C PRO A 7 0.61 -8.23 -28.78
N CYS A 8 0.48 -7.21 -29.62
CA CYS A 8 -0.25 -6.02 -29.25
C CYS A 8 -1.70 -6.43 -28.99
N LEU A 9 -2.07 -6.56 -27.71
CA LEU A 9 -3.45 -6.80 -27.32
C LEU A 9 -4.29 -5.74 -28.01
N SER A 10 -5.26 -6.19 -28.81
CA SER A 10 -6.17 -5.25 -29.46
C SER A 10 -6.81 -4.42 -28.35
N LYS A 11 -6.88 -3.09 -28.50
CA LYS A 11 -7.48 -2.19 -27.48
C LYS A 11 -8.93 -2.53 -27.13
N ARG A 12 -9.56 -3.47 -27.85
CA ARG A 12 -10.95 -3.92 -27.69
C ARG A 12 -11.05 -5.36 -27.20
N ASP A 13 -9.93 -5.98 -26.83
CA ASP A 13 -9.95 -7.30 -26.23
C ASP A 13 -10.59 -7.23 -24.84
N PRO A 14 -11.76 -7.87 -24.62
CA PRO A 14 -12.43 -7.85 -23.32
C PRO A 14 -11.62 -8.54 -22.22
N GLU A 15 -10.65 -9.39 -22.57
CA GLU A 15 -9.78 -10.09 -21.62
C GLU A 15 -8.49 -9.32 -21.30
N ALA A 16 -8.34 -8.10 -21.81
CA ALA A 16 -7.17 -7.26 -21.54
C ALA A 16 -7.19 -6.71 -20.11
N TRP A 17 -6.02 -6.71 -19.45
CA TRP A 17 -5.86 -6.22 -18.09
C TRP A 17 -5.13 -4.88 -18.03
N HIS A 18 -5.70 -3.92 -17.32
CA HIS A 18 -4.98 -2.73 -16.86
C HIS A 18 -4.41 -3.04 -15.47
N VAL A 19 -3.08 -3.19 -15.38
CA VAL A 19 -2.40 -3.56 -14.14
C VAL A 19 -1.48 -2.43 -13.69
N GLN A 20 -1.48 -2.16 -12.40
CA GLN A 20 -0.53 -1.26 -11.74
C GLN A 20 0.16 -2.01 -10.59
N VAL A 21 1.49 -1.88 -10.51
CA VAL A 21 2.28 -2.47 -9.43
C VAL A 21 2.35 -1.47 -8.26
N PHE A 22 2.13 -1.99 -7.06
CA PHE A 22 2.25 -1.25 -5.80
C PHE A 22 3.24 -1.95 -4.87
N ARG A 23 3.83 -1.20 -3.95
CA ARG A 23 4.81 -1.72 -2.98
C ARG A 23 4.72 -1.01 -1.63
N SER A 24 5.29 -1.66 -0.63
CA SER A 24 5.54 -1.11 0.71
C SER A 24 7.02 -1.26 1.00
N ILE A 25 7.78 -0.16 0.96
CA ILE A 25 9.24 -0.20 1.03
C ILE A 25 9.82 1.19 1.31
N ASP A 26 10.99 1.22 1.93
CA ASP A 26 11.69 2.46 2.26
C ASP A 26 13.06 2.58 1.59
N SER A 27 13.67 3.75 1.70
CA SER A 27 15.00 4.05 1.17
C SER A 27 16.14 3.23 1.78
N ASN A 28 15.91 2.54 2.90
CA ASN A 28 16.93 1.66 3.49
C ASN A 28 16.94 0.28 2.82
N SER A 29 15.82 -0.10 2.23
CA SER A 29 15.59 -1.41 1.63
C SER A 29 15.83 -1.43 0.11
N VAL A 30 16.10 -0.27 -0.50
CA VAL A 30 16.23 -0.13 -1.96
C VAL A 30 17.19 0.99 -2.34
N SER A 31 17.92 0.82 -3.45
CA SER A 31 18.66 1.90 -4.11
C SER A 31 17.81 2.60 -5.16
N GLY A 32 18.12 3.88 -5.45
CA GLY A 32 17.50 4.62 -6.56
C GLY A 32 16.32 5.52 -6.19
N PHE A 33 15.95 5.62 -4.91
CA PHE A 33 15.07 6.71 -4.47
C PHE A 33 15.77 8.07 -4.63
N PRO A 34 15.04 9.13 -5.02
CA PRO A 34 15.64 10.45 -5.22
C PRO A 34 16.12 11.04 -3.90
N ASN A 35 17.23 11.77 -3.92
CA ASN A 35 17.73 12.45 -2.73
C ASN A 35 16.99 13.78 -2.45
N ASP A 36 16.42 14.41 -3.47
CA ASP A 36 15.64 15.66 -3.32
C ASP A 36 14.19 15.32 -2.89
N PRO A 37 13.72 15.82 -1.73
CA PRO A 37 12.34 15.62 -1.27
C PRO A 37 11.26 16.09 -2.26
N ARG A 38 11.56 17.09 -3.10
CA ARG A 38 10.62 17.57 -4.13
C ARG A 38 10.42 16.53 -5.23
N GLU A 39 11.48 15.86 -5.63
CA GLU A 39 11.40 14.76 -6.59
C GLU A 39 10.77 13.52 -5.97
N ALA A 40 11.02 13.26 -4.68
CA ALA A 40 10.35 12.18 -3.93
C ALA A 40 8.83 12.36 -3.94
N THR A 41 8.35 13.58 -3.70
CA THR A 41 6.91 13.89 -3.71
C THR A 41 6.27 13.66 -5.09
N LYS A 42 6.98 14.02 -6.18
CA LYS A 42 6.52 13.75 -7.56
C LYS A 42 6.38 12.26 -7.87
N MET A 43 7.16 11.42 -7.19
CA MET A 43 7.10 9.96 -7.30
C MET A 43 6.12 9.33 -6.30
N ASN A 44 5.30 10.13 -5.61
CA ASN A 44 4.38 9.70 -4.54
C ASN A 44 5.08 9.04 -3.34
N LEU A 45 6.35 9.36 -3.10
CA LEU A 45 7.05 8.96 -1.89
C LEU A 45 6.74 9.95 -0.77
N VAL A 46 6.56 9.43 0.45
CA VAL A 46 6.39 10.24 1.65
C VAL A 46 7.72 10.30 2.42
N CYS A 47 7.98 11.43 3.08
CA CYS A 47 9.16 11.60 3.94
C CYS A 47 8.76 11.47 5.41
N GLY A 48 9.33 10.49 6.11
CA GLY A 48 9.14 10.31 7.55
C GLY A 48 10.48 10.10 8.24
N LYS A 49 10.81 10.92 9.25
CA LYS A 49 12.08 10.84 10.01
C LYS A 49 13.34 10.78 9.10
N ASN A 50 13.36 11.57 8.02
CA ASN A 50 14.42 11.58 6.99
C ASN A 50 14.58 10.28 6.18
N ILE A 51 13.57 9.41 6.20
CA ILE A 51 13.49 8.20 5.38
C ILE A 51 12.40 8.43 4.33
N LEU A 52 12.69 8.07 3.08
CA LEU A 52 11.70 8.09 2.01
C LEU A 52 10.97 6.74 1.98
N ILE A 53 9.65 6.79 1.92
CA ILE A 53 8.78 5.63 2.05
C ILE A 53 7.79 5.62 0.88
N ASP A 54 7.68 4.47 0.22
CA ASP A 54 6.60 4.14 -0.69
C ASP A 54 5.54 3.34 0.09
N MET A 55 4.35 3.90 0.22
CA MET A 55 3.19 3.26 0.88
C MET A 55 2.08 2.97 -0.13
N SER A 56 2.41 2.75 -1.39
CA SER A 56 1.43 2.63 -2.47
C SER A 56 0.49 1.44 -2.31
N VAL A 57 0.89 0.34 -1.65
CA VAL A 57 -0.03 -0.76 -1.28
C VAL A 57 -1.14 -0.24 -0.36
N HIS A 58 -0.80 0.52 0.67
CA HIS A 58 -1.79 1.10 1.59
C HIS A 58 -2.76 2.02 0.85
N THR A 59 -2.22 2.95 0.05
CA THR A 59 -3.04 3.88 -0.73
C THR A 59 -3.95 3.16 -1.74
N ALA A 60 -3.47 2.09 -2.37
CA ALA A 60 -4.26 1.27 -3.28
C ALA A 60 -5.42 0.56 -2.56
N TYR A 61 -5.19 -0.03 -1.38
CA TYR A 61 -6.26 -0.60 -0.54
C TYR A 61 -7.32 0.44 -0.17
N VAL A 62 -6.90 1.62 0.32
CA VAL A 62 -7.82 2.71 0.66
C VAL A 62 -8.64 3.15 -0.57
N HIS A 63 -7.99 3.28 -1.73
CA HIS A 63 -8.68 3.65 -2.96
C HIS A 63 -9.71 2.59 -3.38
N ALA A 64 -9.33 1.30 -3.39
CA ALA A 64 -10.21 0.20 -3.75
C ALA A 64 -11.45 0.14 -2.82
N ILE A 65 -11.23 0.28 -1.51
CA ILE A 65 -12.32 0.29 -0.52
C ILE A 65 -13.25 1.49 -0.73
N ARG A 66 -12.70 2.70 -0.92
CA ARG A 66 -13.51 3.92 -1.12
C ARG A 66 -14.30 3.90 -2.43
N SER A 67 -13.79 3.23 -3.46
CA SER A 67 -14.42 3.13 -4.78
C SER A 67 -15.42 1.97 -4.90
N ALA A 68 -15.50 1.08 -3.90
CA ALA A 68 -16.39 -0.08 -3.94
C ALA A 68 -17.87 0.35 -3.87
N GLN A 69 -18.70 -0.15 -4.79
CA GLN A 69 -20.13 0.20 -4.89
C GLN A 69 -21.08 -0.91 -4.42
N ARG A 70 -20.58 -2.14 -4.22
CA ARG A 70 -21.43 -3.32 -3.96
C ARG A 70 -20.97 -4.12 -2.75
N PHE A 71 -19.82 -4.78 -2.86
CA PHE A 71 -19.24 -5.57 -1.78
C PHE A 71 -17.71 -5.59 -1.91
N ILE A 72 -17.06 -5.98 -0.82
CA ILE A 72 -15.61 -6.22 -0.76
C ILE A 72 -15.42 -7.62 -0.20
N TYR A 73 -14.63 -8.44 -0.89
CA TYR A 73 -14.15 -9.72 -0.38
C TYR A 73 -12.69 -9.56 0.03
N ILE A 74 -12.35 -9.97 1.26
CA ILE A 74 -11.00 -9.87 1.80
C ILE A 74 -10.58 -11.24 2.30
N GLU A 75 -9.51 -11.77 1.73
CA GLU A 75 -8.82 -12.96 2.20
C GLU A 75 -7.39 -12.56 2.54
N ASN A 76 -7.05 -12.54 3.83
CA ASN A 76 -5.76 -12.10 4.33
C ASN A 76 -5.37 -12.91 5.57
N GLN A 77 -4.07 -13.15 5.75
CA GLN A 77 -3.54 -13.82 6.95
C GLN A 77 -3.80 -13.02 8.23
N TYR A 78 -3.76 -11.69 8.15
CA TYR A 78 -3.99 -10.78 9.27
C TYR A 78 -5.05 -9.75 8.90
N PHE A 79 -5.93 -9.44 9.87
CA PHE A 79 -6.97 -8.43 9.72
C PHE A 79 -7.04 -7.55 10.97
N LEU A 80 -6.02 -6.70 11.14
CA LEU A 80 -5.92 -5.74 12.25
C LEU A 80 -5.42 -4.39 11.71
N GLY A 81 -5.85 -3.29 12.32
CA GLY A 81 -5.41 -1.95 11.95
C GLY A 81 -6.26 -0.86 12.59
N SER A 82 -6.00 0.40 12.20
CA SER A 82 -6.74 1.58 12.68
C SER A 82 -6.73 1.75 14.20
N SER A 83 -5.59 1.43 14.83
CA SER A 83 -5.44 1.43 16.29
C SER A 83 -5.61 2.80 16.95
N TYR A 84 -5.48 3.89 16.19
CA TYR A 84 -5.80 5.24 16.66
C TYR A 84 -7.27 5.39 17.09
N ASN A 85 -8.17 4.49 16.66
CA ASN A 85 -9.59 4.48 16.99
C ASN A 85 -9.99 3.20 17.77
N TRP A 86 -9.05 2.49 18.37
CA TRP A 86 -9.38 1.42 19.31
C TRP A 86 -9.82 2.02 20.64
N ASP A 87 -10.72 1.32 21.33
CA ASP A 87 -11.08 1.68 22.70
C ASP A 87 -9.84 1.59 23.59
N SER A 88 -9.65 2.60 24.44
CA SER A 88 -8.43 2.74 25.24
C SER A 88 -8.23 1.68 26.33
N HIS A 89 -9.14 0.69 26.44
CA HIS A 89 -9.17 -0.42 27.43
C HIS A 89 -8.31 -0.15 28.66
N LYS A 90 -8.63 0.93 29.40
CA LYS A 90 -7.89 1.36 30.59
C LYS A 90 -8.06 0.41 31.77
N ASP A 91 -8.95 -0.57 31.64
CA ASP A 91 -9.31 -1.54 32.69
C ASP A 91 -8.54 -2.86 32.59
N LEU A 92 -7.50 -2.95 31.74
CA LEU A 92 -6.63 -4.15 31.66
C LEU A 92 -5.60 -4.26 32.79
N GLY A 93 -5.79 -3.54 33.89
CA GLY A 93 -5.20 -3.86 35.17
C GLY A 93 -6.15 -4.76 35.95
N GLU A 94 -6.02 -6.08 35.79
CA GLU A 94 -6.44 -6.97 36.87
C GLU A 94 -5.72 -6.51 38.14
N GLU A 95 -6.50 -5.99 39.08
CA GLU A 95 -6.09 -5.83 40.46
C GLU A 95 -5.77 -7.23 40.99
N LEU A 96 -4.54 -7.69 40.78
CA LEU A 96 -3.96 -8.79 41.54
C LEU A 96 -3.81 -8.29 42.98
N ASN A 97 -4.91 -8.39 43.73
CA ASN A 97 -4.89 -8.38 45.19
C ASN A 97 -4.18 -9.66 45.66
N LEU A 98 -2.85 -9.58 45.73
CA LEU A 98 -2.00 -10.41 46.60
C LEU A 98 -1.30 -9.51 47.61
#